data_AF-A0A1Y1S1D7-F1
#
_entry.id   AF-A0A1Y1S1D7-F1
#
_cell.length_a   1.000
_cell.length_b   1.000
_cell.length_c   1.000
_cell.angle_alpha   90.00
_cell.angle_beta   90.00
_cell.angle_gamma   90.00
#
_symmetry.space_group_name_H-M   'P 1'
#
loop_
_entity.id
_entity.type
_entity.pdbx_description
1 polymer ?
#
loop_
_entity_poly.entity_id
_entity_poly.type
_entity_poly.pdbx_seq_one_letter_code
_entity_poly.pdbx_strand_id
1 'polypeptide(L)'
;MKKRLALFGLCIFICIAAISCRRDPVPAEVSAEPVIVTPSGGGSAGENLSMEFEGSLQEDEVQPKIDLPSNSEIIQIVNENLDIDQIEEQIIAYREKDLSGAPIRLLVADYDAIQDSYFPAWESGVDISNAMSFSMSFIDLVGDHVPEIVCTGTNPENGNQLLRVFRKEISPSGFGLHFSSISSLSVRGSIEIVQIEREQAYYNGQKNGKSFPIVSYEQDQNSDNLSDLIKTSYYWRYQENSYAQVMREQVQGERIEDERLNRLFRSNENDFEAFLQGPWLKTSQDASGRVSHSVLYFQPESRFFANYSGDVQEEYIWQASNRTNYNQLYIIGANDLIRYIRKQLSITVRDIHNIHIWTSDINDTWSGEYQRISGDVQSIFFPESRTSQELPFHLSGVFTNESGVSVVFDEPRFQYRDDGGERNGGYALYYSGAGYNRNLILELVFLSDAGLIEERRVYKLDYLEEQREQEIIRTLYLIPGRVGVRGFVPDDEGFIQYEQIETIDTAQDEAEGESDTNAVNEE
;
A
#
# COMPACT_ATOMS: atom_id res chain seq x y z
N MET A 1 -6.28 70.66 37.92
CA MET A 1 -7.71 70.80 37.56
C MET A 1 -8.33 69.40 37.59
N LYS A 2 -8.88 68.96 38.73
CA LYS A 2 -10.33 68.89 39.04
C LYS A 2 -11.14 68.26 37.88
N LYS A 3 -11.50 66.98 37.97
CA LYS A 3 -12.79 66.47 38.50
C LYS A 3 -14.00 67.18 37.87
N ARG A 4 -14.71 66.50 36.97
CA ARG A 4 -16.18 66.52 36.74
C ARG A 4 -16.49 65.91 35.36
N LEU A 5 -16.94 64.65 35.32
CA LEU A 5 -18.08 64.21 34.49
C LEU A 5 -18.42 62.74 34.84
N ALA A 6 -18.77 62.52 36.10
CA ALA A 6 -19.45 61.32 36.57
C ALA A 6 -20.75 61.81 37.22
N LEU A 7 -21.77 62.08 36.41
CA LEU A 7 -23.15 62.35 36.86
C LEU A 7 -24.12 62.32 35.66
N PHE A 8 -24.32 61.15 35.05
CA PHE A 8 -25.50 60.86 34.23
C PHE A 8 -25.80 59.36 34.30
N GLY A 9 -25.75 58.83 35.53
CA GLY A 9 -26.46 57.59 35.84
C GLY A 9 -27.93 57.91 36.09
N LEU A 10 -28.74 56.86 36.04
CA LEU A 10 -29.91 56.73 36.92
C LEU A 10 -31.19 57.47 36.47
N CYS A 11 -31.78 57.10 35.31
CA CYS A 11 -33.20 57.42 35.06
C CYS A 11 -33.98 56.57 34.03
N ILE A 12 -33.42 55.52 33.41
CA ILE A 12 -34.19 54.65 32.49
C ILE A 12 -34.03 53.17 32.88
N PHE A 13 -34.14 52.90 34.18
CA PHE A 13 -34.25 51.54 34.73
C PHE A 13 -35.55 51.32 35.52
N ILE A 14 -36.48 52.28 35.44
CA ILE A 14 -37.77 52.26 36.15
C ILE A 14 -38.78 52.94 35.23
N CYS A 15 -39.40 52.22 34.27
CA CYS A 15 -40.67 52.66 33.66
C CYS A 15 -41.39 51.67 32.71
N ILE A 16 -40.94 50.43 32.51
CA ILE A 16 -41.77 49.44 31.77
C ILE A 16 -41.85 48.12 32.54
N ALA A 17 -42.43 48.23 33.72
CA ALA A 17 -42.99 47.12 34.49
C ALA A 17 -44.35 47.57 34.99
N ALA A 18 -45.39 47.58 34.12
CA ALA A 18 -46.81 47.60 34.49
C ALA A 18 -47.75 47.66 33.26
N ILE A 19 -47.89 46.57 32.49
CA ILE A 19 -49.14 46.18 31.81
C ILE A 19 -49.12 44.65 31.76
N SER A 20 -49.47 43.93 32.84
CA SER A 20 -50.83 43.59 33.29
C SER A 20 -51.65 42.78 32.27
N CYS A 21 -51.62 41.46 32.49
CA CYS A 21 -52.68 40.47 32.42
C CYS A 21 -53.83 40.62 31.40
N ARG A 22 -53.89 39.67 30.46
CA ARG A 22 -55.14 38.95 30.15
C ARG A 22 -54.84 37.53 29.68
N ARG A 23 -55.46 36.57 30.38
CA ARG A 23 -55.38 35.13 30.20
C ARG A 23 -56.82 34.65 30.12
N ASP A 24 -57.17 33.85 29.12
CA ASP A 24 -58.39 33.05 29.05
C ASP A 24 -58.13 31.86 28.09
N PRO A 25 -58.90 30.75 28.21
CA PRO A 25 -58.35 29.47 28.63
C PRO A 25 -58.13 28.44 27.51
N VAL A 26 -57.29 27.45 27.83
CA VAL A 26 -57.16 26.16 27.13
C VAL A 26 -58.30 25.23 27.53
N PRO A 27 -58.92 24.47 26.62
CA PRO A 27 -59.41 23.14 26.92
C PRO A 27 -58.38 22.11 26.50
N ALA A 28 -58.02 21.28 27.48
CA ALA A 28 -57.21 20.10 27.33
C ALA A 28 -58.02 18.98 26.68
N GLU A 29 -57.38 18.19 25.83
CA GLU A 29 -57.51 16.74 25.94
C GLU A 29 -56.13 16.09 25.91
N VAL A 30 -55.90 15.34 26.98
CA VAL A 30 -54.72 14.56 27.35
C VAL A 30 -54.74 13.26 26.55
N SER A 31 -53.60 12.92 25.92
CA SER A 31 -53.20 11.52 25.82
C SER A 31 -51.78 11.42 26.38
N ALA A 32 -51.67 10.65 27.45
CA ALA A 32 -50.51 10.52 28.28
C ALA A 32 -49.54 9.49 27.70
N GLU A 33 -48.29 9.88 27.52
CA GLU A 33 -47.14 9.03 27.78
C GLU A 33 -45.94 9.94 28.15
N PRO A 34 -45.25 9.70 29.28
CA PRO A 34 -44.29 10.65 29.83
C PRO A 34 -42.89 10.41 29.26
N VAL A 35 -42.25 11.44 28.69
CA VAL A 35 -40.80 11.47 28.52
C VAL A 35 -40.23 12.66 29.29
N ILE A 36 -39.41 12.33 30.29
CA ILE A 36 -38.74 13.25 31.20
C ILE A 36 -37.54 13.89 30.48
N VAL A 37 -37.35 15.19 30.69
CA VAL A 37 -36.38 16.04 30.00
C VAL A 37 -35.25 16.45 30.98
N THR A 38 -34.00 16.07 30.65
CA THR A 38 -32.69 16.79 30.88
C THR A 38 -32.22 17.10 32.33
N PRO A 39 -31.03 17.72 32.57
CA PRO A 39 -29.65 17.55 32.05
C PRO A 39 -28.55 17.61 33.17
N SER A 40 -27.35 17.06 32.93
CA SER A 40 -26.06 17.42 33.59
C SER A 40 -25.00 16.39 33.15
N GLY A 41 -23.76 16.66 32.76
CA GLY A 41 -22.84 17.75 33.08
C GLY A 41 -21.57 17.14 33.69
N GLY A 42 -20.44 17.18 32.97
CA GLY A 42 -19.06 17.08 33.50
C GLY A 42 -18.58 15.73 34.04
N GLY A 43 -17.56 15.15 33.40
CA GLY A 43 -16.85 13.99 33.94
C GLY A 43 -15.68 13.56 33.06
N SER A 44 -14.47 13.85 33.55
CA SER A 44 -13.17 13.50 32.99
C SER A 44 -12.85 12.00 33.11
N ALA A 45 -12.14 11.50 32.10
CA ALA A 45 -11.12 10.46 32.09
C ALA A 45 -11.44 9.09 32.71
N GLY A 46 -11.30 8.07 31.85
CA GLY A 46 -11.03 6.69 32.23
C GLY A 46 -12.21 5.76 31.97
N GLU A 47 -11.95 4.76 31.13
CA GLU A 47 -12.70 3.50 31.04
C GLU A 47 -14.00 3.54 30.22
N ASN A 48 -13.87 3.14 28.95
CA ASN A 48 -14.58 1.97 28.39
C ASN A 48 -14.09 1.71 26.95
N LEU A 49 -12.96 1.00 26.84
CA LEU A 49 -12.54 0.31 25.61
C LEU A 49 -13.05 -1.14 25.71
N SER A 50 -14.25 -1.37 25.20
CA SER A 50 -14.66 -2.69 24.70
C SER A 50 -16.04 -2.56 24.05
N MET A 51 -16.06 -2.36 22.74
CA MET A 51 -17.20 -2.78 21.93
C MET A 51 -16.69 -3.14 20.53
N GLU A 52 -16.66 -4.45 20.31
CA GLU A 52 -16.96 -5.18 19.07
C GLU A 52 -16.31 -4.68 17.77
N PHE A 53 -15.15 -5.27 17.49
CA PHE A 53 -14.55 -5.34 16.17
C PHE A 53 -15.19 -6.50 15.39
N GLU A 54 -16.42 -6.32 14.94
CA GLU A 54 -17.01 -7.08 13.83
C GLU A 54 -17.53 -6.08 12.81
N GLY A 55 -16.59 -5.56 12.02
CA GLY A 55 -16.86 -4.90 10.76
C GLY A 55 -16.11 -5.66 9.70
N SER A 56 -16.79 -6.55 9.00
CA SER A 56 -16.34 -7.06 7.71
C SER A 56 -15.93 -5.87 6.85
N LEU A 57 -14.66 -5.81 6.45
CA LEU A 57 -14.20 -4.96 5.36
C LEU A 57 -14.83 -5.50 4.05
N GLN A 58 -16.12 -5.24 3.86
CA GLN A 58 -16.65 -5.09 2.51
C GLN A 58 -16.19 -3.71 2.08
N GLU A 59 -15.03 -3.66 1.47
CA GLU A 59 -14.62 -2.53 0.65
C GLU A 59 -15.64 -2.45 -0.49
N ASP A 60 -16.55 -1.49 -0.40
CA ASP A 60 -17.43 -1.16 -1.51
C ASP A 60 -16.53 -0.78 -2.70
N GLU A 61 -16.54 -1.62 -3.73
CA GLU A 61 -16.03 -1.27 -5.04
C GLU A 61 -16.65 0.08 -5.41
N VAL A 62 -15.87 1.16 -5.44
CA VAL A 62 -16.38 2.50 -5.75
C VAL A 62 -16.81 2.51 -7.21
N GLN A 63 -18.07 2.16 -7.45
CA GLN A 63 -18.65 2.10 -8.78
C GLN A 63 -19.03 3.50 -9.26
N PRO A 64 -19.02 3.74 -10.59
CA PRO A 64 -19.57 4.96 -11.16
C PRO A 64 -21.03 5.15 -10.71
N LYS A 65 -21.33 6.33 -10.18
CA LYS A 65 -22.69 6.75 -9.81
C LYS A 65 -23.45 7.36 -10.98
N ILE A 66 -22.80 7.46 -12.14
CA ILE A 66 -23.36 7.94 -13.40
C ILE A 66 -23.00 7.01 -14.56
N ASP A 67 -23.85 6.98 -15.58
CA ASP A 67 -23.60 6.22 -16.79
C ASP A 67 -22.46 6.83 -17.60
N LEU A 68 -21.45 6.03 -17.89
CA LEU A 68 -20.37 6.38 -18.80
C LEU A 68 -20.69 5.89 -20.23
N PRO A 69 -20.07 6.48 -21.27
CA PRO A 69 -20.17 5.95 -22.63
C PRO A 69 -19.86 4.45 -22.68
N SER A 70 -20.61 3.67 -23.44
CA SER A 70 -20.48 2.20 -23.47
C SER A 70 -19.09 1.69 -23.87
N ASN A 71 -18.29 2.53 -24.53
CA ASN A 71 -16.91 2.25 -24.92
C ASN A 71 -15.87 2.82 -23.93
N SER A 72 -16.24 3.18 -22.70
CA SER A 72 -15.31 3.71 -21.69
C SER A 72 -14.55 2.60 -20.94
N GLU A 73 -13.28 2.85 -20.67
CA GLU A 73 -12.45 2.16 -19.69
C GLU A 73 -12.19 3.11 -18.52
N ILE A 74 -12.61 2.72 -17.32
CA ILE A 74 -12.38 3.47 -16.09
C ILE A 74 -10.92 3.25 -15.66
N ILE A 75 -10.25 4.34 -15.33
CA ILE A 75 -8.85 4.34 -14.88
C ILE A 75 -8.77 4.56 -13.37
N GLN A 76 -9.54 5.54 -12.86
CA GLN A 76 -9.57 5.89 -11.45
C GLN A 76 -10.93 6.53 -11.12
N ILE A 77 -11.46 6.24 -9.93
CA ILE A 77 -12.63 6.92 -9.36
C ILE A 77 -12.24 7.40 -7.98
N VAL A 78 -12.55 8.67 -7.68
CA VAL A 78 -12.37 9.26 -6.35
C VAL A 78 -13.64 10.02 -5.99
N ASN A 79 -14.11 9.85 -4.76
CA ASN A 79 -15.12 10.74 -4.21
C ASN A 79 -14.39 11.80 -3.38
N GLU A 80 -14.66 13.08 -3.64
CA GLU A 80 -14.05 14.20 -2.92
C GLU A 80 -15.05 15.34 -2.86
N ASN A 81 -15.08 16.09 -1.75
CA ASN A 81 -15.87 17.29 -1.66
C ASN A 81 -15.15 18.47 -2.33
N LEU A 82 -15.65 18.91 -3.49
CA LEU A 82 -15.16 20.03 -4.29
C LEU A 82 -16.02 21.28 -4.12
N ASP A 83 -17.01 21.25 -3.23
CA ASP A 83 -17.82 22.40 -2.88
C ASP A 83 -18.05 22.60 -1.37
N ILE A 84 -19.16 23.24 -1.00
CA ILE A 84 -19.44 23.66 0.37
C ILE A 84 -20.50 22.75 1.00
N ASP A 85 -21.15 21.90 0.21
CA ASP A 85 -22.15 21.00 0.72
C ASP A 85 -21.50 19.78 1.41
N GLN A 86 -22.34 18.86 1.90
CA GLN A 86 -21.88 17.71 2.68
C GLN A 86 -21.72 16.45 1.86
N ILE A 87 -22.13 16.48 0.59
CA ILE A 87 -22.18 15.34 -0.30
C ILE A 87 -20.94 15.41 -1.18
N GLU A 88 -20.25 14.29 -1.30
CA GLU A 88 -19.05 14.24 -2.13
C GLU A 88 -19.41 14.14 -3.61
N GLU A 89 -18.71 14.91 -4.43
CA GLU A 89 -18.67 14.72 -5.87
C GLU A 89 -17.94 13.43 -6.19
N GLN A 90 -18.34 12.79 -7.29
CA GLN A 90 -17.57 11.69 -7.85
C GLN A 90 -16.76 12.16 -9.05
N ILE A 91 -15.45 11.99 -8.98
CA ILE A 91 -14.51 12.32 -10.05
C ILE A 91 -14.05 11.02 -10.69
N ILE A 92 -14.32 10.90 -11.99
CA ILE A 92 -14.05 9.71 -12.79
C ILE A 92 -13.01 10.07 -13.86
N ALA A 93 -11.87 9.38 -13.82
CA ALA A 93 -10.91 9.36 -14.92
C ALA A 93 -11.18 8.14 -15.81
N TYR A 94 -11.43 8.36 -17.10
CA TYR A 94 -11.70 7.29 -18.05
C TYR A 94 -11.09 7.58 -19.43
N ARG A 95 -11.00 6.56 -20.28
CA ARG A 95 -10.62 6.71 -21.69
C ARG A 95 -11.50 5.87 -22.60
N GLU A 96 -11.48 6.16 -23.90
CA GLU A 96 -12.18 5.34 -24.89
C GLU A 96 -11.37 4.06 -25.20
N LYS A 97 -12.00 2.89 -25.08
CA LYS A 97 -11.40 1.56 -25.28
C LYS A 97 -10.90 1.33 -26.70
N ASP A 98 -11.66 1.80 -27.68
CA ASP A 98 -11.45 1.48 -29.09
C ASP A 98 -10.34 2.32 -29.74
N LEU A 99 -9.83 3.33 -29.03
CA LEU A 99 -8.88 4.29 -29.55
C LEU A 99 -7.56 4.20 -28.77
N SER A 100 -6.64 3.41 -29.32
CA SER A 100 -5.30 3.24 -28.73
C SER A 100 -4.60 4.60 -28.62
N GLY A 101 -4.12 4.94 -27.42
CA GLY A 101 -3.49 6.23 -27.13
C GLY A 101 -4.47 7.39 -26.90
N ALA A 102 -5.78 7.14 -26.78
CA ALA A 102 -6.74 8.17 -26.41
C ALA A 102 -6.31 8.90 -25.12
N PRO A 103 -6.42 10.24 -25.08
CA PRO A 103 -6.19 10.98 -23.86
C PRO A 103 -7.23 10.57 -22.80
N ILE A 104 -6.79 10.57 -21.55
CA ILE A 104 -7.66 10.37 -20.40
C ILE A 104 -8.60 11.57 -20.31
N ARG A 105 -9.85 11.32 -19.96
CA ARG A 105 -10.88 12.33 -19.72
C ARG A 105 -11.24 12.31 -18.24
N LEU A 106 -11.45 13.49 -17.69
CA LEU A 106 -11.97 13.71 -16.36
C LEU A 106 -13.43 14.08 -16.46
N LEU A 107 -14.24 13.46 -15.62
CA LEU A 107 -15.64 13.76 -15.45
C LEU A 107 -15.90 13.98 -13.98
N VAL A 108 -16.47 15.13 -13.63
CA VAL A 108 -16.92 15.47 -12.29
C VAL A 108 -18.44 15.33 -12.28
N ALA A 109 -18.93 14.44 -11.44
CA ALA A 109 -20.34 14.20 -11.20
C ALA A 109 -20.74 14.84 -9.86
N ASP A 110 -21.71 15.74 -9.93
CA ASP A 110 -22.27 16.47 -8.80
C ASP A 110 -23.61 15.82 -8.41
N TYR A 111 -24.04 15.97 -7.16
CA TYR A 111 -25.27 15.38 -6.66
C TYR A 111 -26.41 16.41 -6.62
N ASP A 112 -27.48 16.13 -7.37
CA ASP A 112 -28.70 16.93 -7.30
C ASP A 112 -29.64 16.39 -6.20
N ALA A 113 -29.68 17.07 -5.05
CA ALA A 113 -30.57 16.73 -3.95
C ALA A 113 -32.07 16.81 -4.28
N ILE A 114 -32.46 17.50 -5.35
CA ILE A 114 -33.86 17.57 -5.81
C ILE A 114 -34.21 16.32 -6.60
N GLN A 115 -33.30 15.85 -7.45
CA GLN A 115 -33.51 14.66 -8.29
C GLN A 115 -33.07 13.36 -7.60
N ASP A 116 -32.37 13.46 -6.47
CA ASP A 116 -31.79 12.34 -5.73
C ASP A 116 -30.87 11.49 -6.63
N SER A 117 -30.05 12.17 -7.43
CA SER A 117 -29.19 11.52 -8.43
C SER A 117 -27.95 12.33 -8.75
N TYR A 118 -26.87 11.63 -9.10
CA TYR A 118 -25.67 12.25 -9.65
C TYR A 118 -25.89 12.66 -11.12
N PHE A 119 -25.31 13.79 -11.52
CA PHE A 119 -25.33 14.28 -12.89
C PHE A 119 -23.94 14.77 -13.31
N PRO A 120 -23.59 14.70 -14.61
CA PRO A 120 -22.31 15.20 -15.10
C PRO A 120 -22.27 16.73 -15.03
N ALA A 121 -21.45 17.28 -14.14
CA ALA A 121 -21.32 18.72 -13.94
C ALA A 121 -20.23 19.33 -14.83
N TRP A 122 -19.09 18.65 -14.97
CA TRP A 122 -17.97 19.11 -15.77
C TRP A 122 -17.19 17.96 -16.38
N GLU A 123 -16.69 18.16 -17.59
CA GLU A 123 -15.86 17.16 -18.28
C GLU A 123 -14.73 17.85 -19.06
N SER A 124 -13.52 17.30 -18.99
CA SER A 124 -12.38 17.78 -19.79
C SER A 124 -11.42 16.65 -20.14
N GLY A 125 -10.77 16.77 -21.30
CA GLY A 125 -9.59 15.97 -21.62
C GLY A 125 -8.39 16.38 -20.78
N VAL A 126 -7.53 15.41 -20.49
CA VAL A 126 -6.21 15.55 -19.90
C VAL A 126 -5.24 15.01 -20.95
N ASP A 127 -4.23 15.76 -21.38
CA ASP A 127 -3.27 15.29 -22.40
C ASP A 127 -2.31 14.19 -21.88
N ILE A 128 -2.80 13.33 -20.99
CA ILE A 128 -2.14 12.16 -20.43
C ILE A 128 -2.87 10.96 -21.02
N SER A 129 -2.16 10.06 -21.70
CA SER A 129 -2.76 8.86 -22.33
C SER A 129 -2.32 7.56 -21.64
N ASN A 130 -1.23 7.60 -20.86
CA ASN A 130 -0.74 6.44 -20.14
C ASN A 130 -1.57 6.20 -18.86
N ALA A 131 -2.59 5.33 -18.99
CA ALA A 131 -3.46 4.94 -17.89
C ALA A 131 -2.72 4.30 -16.70
N MET A 132 -1.53 3.72 -16.91
CA MET A 132 -0.75 3.12 -15.82
C MET A 132 -0.06 4.17 -14.95
N SER A 133 0.46 5.24 -15.56
CA SER A 133 1.14 6.32 -14.84
C SER A 133 0.21 7.43 -14.37
N PHE A 134 -1.03 7.45 -14.84
CA PHE A 134 -2.02 8.44 -14.41
C PHE A 134 -2.27 8.35 -12.91
N SER A 135 -2.27 9.52 -12.27
CA SER A 135 -2.65 9.70 -10.87
C SER A 135 -3.38 11.03 -10.71
N MET A 136 -4.41 11.01 -9.87
CA MET A 136 -5.23 12.16 -9.51
C MET A 136 -5.18 12.38 -8.01
N SER A 137 -4.93 13.63 -7.61
CA SER A 137 -4.96 14.07 -6.21
C SER A 137 -5.67 15.42 -6.08
N PHE A 138 -6.09 15.74 -4.87
CA PHE A 138 -6.82 16.95 -4.54
C PHE A 138 -6.02 17.74 -3.51
N ILE A 139 -5.58 18.94 -3.88
CA ILE A 139 -4.67 19.74 -3.07
C ILE A 139 -5.11 21.19 -3.17
N ASP A 140 -5.29 21.88 -2.03
CA ASP A 140 -5.39 23.35 -2.03
C ASP A 140 -4.00 23.93 -2.32
N LEU A 141 -3.72 24.12 -3.60
CA LEU A 141 -2.46 24.58 -4.15
C LEU A 141 -2.29 26.10 -3.97
N VAL A 142 -3.37 26.86 -4.10
CA VAL A 142 -3.36 28.34 -4.02
C VAL A 142 -3.36 28.85 -2.58
N GLY A 143 -3.93 28.08 -1.66
CA GLY A 143 -4.00 28.39 -0.23
C GLY A 143 -5.32 29.04 0.20
N ASP A 144 -6.41 28.86 -0.54
CA ASP A 144 -7.69 29.49 -0.24
C ASP A 144 -8.79 28.51 0.18
N HIS A 145 -8.39 27.34 0.67
CA HIS A 145 -9.26 26.26 1.17
C HIS A 145 -10.11 25.58 0.10
N VAL A 146 -9.86 25.88 -1.17
CA VAL A 146 -10.53 25.22 -2.29
C VAL A 146 -9.53 24.25 -2.92
N PRO A 147 -9.78 22.93 -2.91
CA PRO A 147 -8.87 21.97 -3.52
C PRO A 147 -8.88 22.11 -5.05
N GLU A 148 -7.70 22.03 -5.64
CA GLU A 148 -7.53 21.81 -7.07
C GLU A 148 -7.45 20.33 -7.41
N ILE A 149 -7.96 19.98 -8.60
CA ILE A 149 -7.76 18.66 -9.19
C ILE A 149 -6.38 18.66 -9.84
N VAL A 150 -5.45 17.88 -9.28
CA VAL A 150 -4.09 17.72 -9.76
C VAL A 150 -3.96 16.36 -10.44
N CYS A 151 -3.72 16.37 -11.74
CA CYS A 151 -3.47 15.16 -12.52
C CYS A 151 -2.00 15.10 -12.93
N THR A 152 -1.39 13.96 -12.65
CA THR A 152 -0.01 13.66 -13.04
C THR A 152 0.04 12.39 -13.88
N GLY A 153 1.09 12.27 -14.68
CA GLY A 153 1.36 11.06 -15.44
C GLY A 153 2.58 11.21 -16.31
N THR A 154 2.77 10.25 -17.21
CA THR A 154 3.86 10.24 -18.18
C THR A 154 3.32 10.13 -19.59
N ASN A 155 4.02 10.76 -20.54
CA ASN A 155 3.75 10.54 -21.96
C ASN A 155 4.42 9.22 -22.39
N PRO A 156 3.66 8.25 -22.95
CA PRO A 156 4.20 6.93 -23.28
C PRO A 156 5.20 6.95 -24.45
N GLU A 157 5.20 7.98 -25.30
CA GLU A 157 6.07 8.05 -26.48
C GLU A 157 7.45 8.62 -26.17
N ASN A 158 7.52 9.63 -25.28
CA ASN A 158 8.76 10.37 -25.01
C ASN A 158 9.20 10.31 -23.53
N GLY A 159 8.41 9.72 -22.64
CA GLY A 159 8.71 9.59 -21.21
C GLY A 159 8.57 10.88 -20.42
N ASN A 160 8.14 11.99 -21.03
CA ASN A 160 7.99 13.26 -20.34
C ASN A 160 6.99 13.14 -19.18
N GLN A 161 7.33 13.74 -18.05
CA GLN A 161 6.37 13.91 -16.96
C GLN A 161 5.37 15.01 -17.32
N LEU A 162 4.10 14.74 -17.05
CA LEU A 162 2.97 15.60 -17.33
C LEU A 162 2.31 16.02 -16.01
N LEU A 163 1.97 17.30 -15.91
CA LEU A 163 1.15 17.85 -14.82
C LEU A 163 0.01 18.65 -15.44
N ARG A 164 -1.23 18.42 -15.00
CA ARG A 164 -2.39 19.26 -15.30
C ARG A 164 -3.06 19.62 -13.98
N VAL A 165 -3.38 20.90 -13.81
CA VAL A 165 -4.04 21.39 -12.60
C VAL A 165 -5.29 22.14 -13.00
N PHE A 166 -6.43 21.72 -12.46
CA PHE A 166 -7.73 22.32 -12.71
C PHE A 166 -8.25 22.96 -11.43
N ARG A 167 -8.71 24.20 -11.54
CA ARG A 167 -9.26 24.96 -10.42
C ARG A 167 -10.71 25.30 -10.67
N LYS A 168 -11.51 25.25 -9.60
CA LYS A 168 -12.90 25.64 -9.63
C LYS A 168 -13.04 27.10 -10.04
N GLU A 169 -13.93 27.36 -10.98
CA GLU A 169 -14.28 28.68 -11.48
C GLU A 169 -15.80 28.82 -11.52
N ILE A 170 -16.28 30.06 -11.58
CA ILE A 170 -17.70 30.33 -11.79
C ILE A 170 -18.10 29.79 -13.17
N SER A 171 -19.09 28.90 -13.16
CA SER A 171 -19.64 28.33 -14.40
C SER A 171 -20.10 29.43 -15.37
N PRO A 172 -19.85 29.31 -16.69
CA PRO A 172 -20.35 30.25 -17.69
C PRO A 172 -21.87 30.39 -17.70
N SER A 173 -22.60 29.34 -17.28
CA SER A 173 -24.06 29.35 -17.13
C SER A 173 -24.53 29.97 -15.80
N GLY A 174 -23.59 30.25 -14.89
CA GLY A 174 -23.84 30.78 -13.55
C GLY A 174 -24.22 29.73 -12.50
N PHE A 175 -24.36 28.46 -12.89
CA PHE A 175 -24.75 27.36 -12.02
C PHE A 175 -23.88 26.12 -12.26
N GLY A 176 -23.68 25.32 -11.20
CA GLY A 176 -22.95 24.05 -11.24
C GLY A 176 -21.42 24.21 -11.10
N LEU A 177 -20.77 23.08 -10.88
CA LEU A 177 -19.31 22.99 -10.84
C LEU A 177 -18.71 23.18 -12.23
N HIS A 178 -17.68 24.01 -12.29
CA HIS A 178 -16.92 24.26 -13.51
C HIS A 178 -15.46 24.45 -13.15
N PHE A 179 -14.57 23.92 -13.97
CA PHE A 179 -13.13 24.00 -13.73
C PHE A 179 -12.40 24.53 -14.96
N SER A 180 -11.35 25.32 -14.72
CA SER A 180 -10.43 25.78 -15.74
C SER A 180 -9.00 25.31 -15.45
N SER A 181 -8.25 25.04 -16.52
CA SER A 181 -6.85 24.63 -16.41
C SER A 181 -6.00 25.83 -15.98
N ILE A 182 -5.38 25.74 -14.81
CA ILE A 182 -4.52 26.78 -14.26
C ILE A 182 -3.02 26.47 -14.38
N SER A 183 -2.67 25.22 -14.72
CA SER A 183 -1.30 24.81 -15.03
C SER A 183 -1.30 23.61 -15.96
N SER A 184 -0.42 23.62 -16.95
CA SER A 184 -0.22 22.52 -17.90
C SER A 184 1.25 22.42 -18.27
N LEU A 185 1.94 21.42 -17.72
CA LEU A 185 3.37 21.21 -17.92
C LEU A 185 3.64 19.88 -18.62
N SER A 186 4.67 19.87 -19.48
CA SER A 186 5.23 18.68 -20.10
C SER A 186 6.75 18.84 -20.07
N VAL A 187 7.41 18.01 -19.28
CA VAL A 187 8.81 18.21 -18.91
C VAL A 187 9.56 16.89 -19.13
N ARG A 188 10.69 16.96 -19.83
CA ARG A 188 11.63 15.83 -19.93
C ARG A 188 12.54 15.85 -18.70
N GLY A 189 11.97 15.47 -17.58
CA GLY A 189 12.56 15.72 -16.28
C GLY A 189 11.60 15.32 -15.16
N SER A 190 11.76 15.97 -14.02
CA SER A 190 10.84 15.85 -12.90
C SER A 190 10.00 17.11 -12.70
N ILE A 191 8.79 16.94 -12.19
CA ILE A 191 7.87 18.00 -11.75
C ILE A 191 7.51 17.73 -10.30
N GLU A 192 7.64 18.75 -9.46
CA GLU A 192 7.39 18.70 -8.02
C GLU A 192 6.49 19.86 -7.60
N ILE A 193 5.51 19.59 -6.74
CA ILE A 193 4.75 20.60 -6.01
C ILE A 193 5.44 20.80 -4.67
N VAL A 194 6.09 21.95 -4.47
CA VAL A 194 6.86 22.22 -3.26
C VAL A 194 5.92 22.71 -2.18
N GLN A 195 5.62 21.84 -1.21
CA GLN A 195 4.78 22.20 -0.08
C GLN A 195 5.52 23.17 0.85
N ILE A 196 4.83 24.23 1.26
CA ILE A 196 5.35 25.23 2.19
C ILE A 196 4.48 25.19 3.44
N GLU A 197 5.09 25.15 4.61
CA GLU A 197 4.35 25.17 5.87
C GLU A 197 3.42 26.40 5.95
N ARG A 198 2.13 26.14 6.18
CA ARG A 198 1.09 27.17 6.36
C ARG A 198 0.92 27.48 7.85
N GLU A 199 0.56 28.73 8.13
CA GLU A 199 0.33 29.23 9.50
C GLU A 199 -0.88 28.52 10.15
N GLN A 200 -0.92 28.39 11.48
CA GLN A 200 -2.09 27.81 12.19
C GLN A 200 -3.41 28.53 11.90
N ALA A 201 -3.36 29.82 11.57
CA ALA A 201 -4.53 30.59 11.15
C ALA A 201 -5.16 30.06 9.84
N TYR A 202 -4.37 29.43 8.97
CA TYR A 202 -4.90 28.75 7.79
C TYR A 202 -5.70 27.51 8.21
N TYR A 203 -5.13 26.59 8.98
CA TYR A 203 -5.83 25.37 9.40
C TYR A 203 -7.11 25.63 10.20
N ASN A 204 -7.18 26.77 10.89
CA ASN A 204 -8.38 27.22 11.61
C ASN A 204 -9.41 27.96 10.72
N GLY A 205 -9.20 28.03 9.40
CA GLY A 205 -10.09 28.72 8.46
C GLY A 205 -10.11 30.25 8.62
N GLN A 206 -9.13 30.85 9.30
CA GLN A 206 -9.12 32.28 9.62
C GLN A 206 -8.43 33.14 8.55
N LYS A 207 -7.55 32.53 7.73
CA LYS A 207 -6.74 33.22 6.73
C LYS A 207 -6.39 32.28 5.57
N ASN A 208 -6.16 32.85 4.40
CA ASN A 208 -5.56 32.13 3.28
C ASN A 208 -4.09 31.80 3.58
N GLY A 209 -3.66 30.63 3.14
CA GLY A 209 -2.31 30.15 3.18
C GLY A 209 -1.45 30.72 2.06
N LYS A 210 -0.19 30.30 2.04
CA LYS A 210 0.70 30.56 0.91
C LYS A 210 0.42 29.55 -0.20
N SER A 211 0.45 30.02 -1.45
CA SER A 211 0.40 29.15 -2.63
C SER A 211 1.66 28.30 -2.71
N PHE A 212 1.53 27.03 -3.06
CA PHE A 212 2.66 26.14 -3.28
C PHE A 212 3.23 26.36 -4.69
N PRO A 213 4.54 26.62 -4.84
CA PRO A 213 5.15 26.71 -6.15
C PRO A 213 5.25 25.33 -6.80
N ILE A 214 5.10 25.30 -8.12
CA ILE A 214 5.41 24.13 -8.93
C ILE A 214 6.83 24.33 -9.45
N VAL A 215 7.67 23.31 -9.32
CA VAL A 215 9.07 23.34 -9.78
C VAL A 215 9.30 22.19 -10.73
N SER A 216 9.99 22.45 -11.83
CA SER A 216 10.49 21.41 -12.71
C SER A 216 12.01 21.39 -12.77
N TYR A 217 12.57 20.20 -12.97
CA TYR A 217 14.00 19.98 -13.14
C TYR A 217 14.24 19.20 -14.43
N GLU A 218 14.99 19.80 -15.35
CA GLU A 218 15.36 19.20 -16.63
C GLU A 218 16.87 19.09 -16.73
N GLN A 219 17.39 18.09 -17.45
CA GLN A 219 18.82 18.05 -17.75
C GLN A 219 19.24 19.24 -18.64
N ASP A 220 20.33 19.91 -18.29
CA ASP A 220 20.91 20.94 -19.16
C ASP A 220 21.60 20.28 -20.37
N GLN A 221 20.91 20.28 -21.50
CA GLN A 221 21.41 19.71 -22.75
C GLN A 221 22.63 20.44 -23.32
N ASN A 222 22.95 21.64 -22.83
CA ASN A 222 24.12 22.40 -23.24
C ASN A 222 25.34 22.17 -22.33
N SER A 223 25.17 21.43 -21.22
CA SER A 223 26.28 21.07 -20.35
C SER A 223 26.88 19.72 -20.72
N ASP A 224 28.21 19.61 -20.64
CA ASP A 224 28.91 18.34 -20.72
C ASP A 224 28.70 17.47 -19.47
N ASN A 225 28.27 18.08 -18.35
CA ASN A 225 28.00 17.39 -17.10
C ASN A 225 26.55 16.92 -17.05
N LEU A 226 26.34 15.60 -16.94
CA LEU A 226 24.99 15.01 -16.88
C LEU A 226 24.19 15.46 -15.67
N SER A 227 24.88 15.83 -14.59
CA SER A 227 24.25 16.26 -13.34
C SER A 227 23.78 17.71 -13.35
N ASP A 228 24.12 18.49 -14.37
CA ASP A 228 23.68 19.87 -14.47
C ASP A 228 22.20 19.89 -14.86
N LEU A 229 21.41 20.57 -14.04
CA LEU A 229 19.97 20.67 -14.19
C LEU A 229 19.57 22.12 -14.44
N ILE A 230 18.46 22.29 -15.16
CA ILE A 230 17.75 23.55 -15.29
C ILE A 230 16.53 23.45 -14.38
N LYS A 231 16.51 24.27 -13.34
CA LYS A 231 15.35 24.40 -12.46
C LYS A 231 14.46 25.53 -12.95
N THR A 232 13.19 25.23 -13.20
CA THR A 232 12.18 26.23 -13.58
C THR A 232 11.11 26.29 -12.49
N SER A 233 10.87 27.49 -11.95
CA SER A 233 9.89 27.71 -10.89
C SER A 233 8.68 28.48 -11.40
N TYR A 234 7.51 27.93 -11.12
CA TYR A 234 6.20 28.48 -11.47
C TYR A 234 5.50 28.93 -10.20
N TYR A 235 5.01 30.16 -10.20
CA TYR A 235 4.29 30.74 -9.06
C TYR A 235 2.89 31.16 -9.49
N TRP A 236 1.96 31.04 -8.55
CA TRP A 236 0.59 31.49 -8.72
C TRP A 236 0.53 33.00 -8.99
N ARG A 237 -0.20 33.39 -10.03
CA ARG A 237 -0.48 34.80 -10.34
C ARG A 237 -1.97 35.07 -10.26
N TYR A 238 -2.38 35.74 -9.18
CA TYR A 238 -3.77 36.11 -8.94
C TYR A 238 -4.43 36.90 -10.09
N GLN A 239 -3.66 37.73 -10.81
CA GLN A 239 -4.20 38.52 -11.93
C GLN A 239 -4.45 37.68 -13.19
N GLU A 240 -3.69 36.60 -13.36
CA GLU A 240 -3.73 35.73 -14.54
C GLU A 240 -4.54 34.45 -14.26
N ASN A 241 -5.00 34.26 -13.01
CA ASN A 241 -5.65 33.06 -12.49
C ASN A 241 -4.93 31.76 -12.92
N SER A 242 -3.60 31.79 -12.94
CA SER A 242 -2.78 30.68 -13.45
C SER A 242 -1.37 30.68 -12.86
N TYR A 243 -0.70 29.54 -12.98
CA TYR A 243 0.72 29.41 -12.66
C TYR A 243 1.57 29.91 -13.83
N ALA A 244 2.38 30.93 -13.56
CA ALA A 244 3.29 31.49 -14.55
C ALA A 244 4.74 31.15 -14.21
N GLN A 245 5.56 30.93 -15.24
CA GLN A 245 7.00 30.80 -15.08
C GLN A 245 7.57 32.13 -14.58
N VAL A 246 8.22 32.13 -13.43
CA VAL A 246 8.82 33.35 -12.84
C VAL A 246 10.35 33.27 -12.82
N MET A 247 10.91 32.09 -12.61
CA MET A 247 12.35 31.92 -12.44
C MET A 247 12.84 30.70 -13.20
N ARG A 248 14.01 30.82 -13.82
CA ARG A 248 14.74 29.74 -14.46
C ARG A 248 16.21 29.89 -14.12
N GLU A 249 16.79 28.88 -13.48
CA GLU A 249 18.15 28.91 -12.97
C GLU A 249 18.89 27.61 -13.34
N GLN A 250 20.20 27.72 -13.59
CA GLN A 250 21.06 26.56 -13.75
C GLN A 250 21.49 26.07 -12.37
N VAL A 251 21.29 24.79 -12.13
CA VAL A 251 21.74 24.07 -10.94
C VAL A 251 22.95 23.24 -11.37
N GLN A 252 24.12 23.69 -10.97
CA GLN A 252 25.38 22.98 -11.23
C GLN A 252 25.38 21.69 -10.43
N GLY A 253 25.51 20.56 -11.12
CA GLY A 253 25.59 19.26 -10.49
C GLY A 253 27.02 18.85 -10.21
N GLU A 254 27.21 17.90 -9.30
CA GLU A 254 28.52 17.30 -9.10
C GLU A 254 28.87 16.41 -10.29
N ARG A 255 30.12 16.50 -10.72
CA ARG A 255 30.63 15.66 -11.81
C ARG A 255 30.70 14.22 -11.33
N ILE A 256 30.07 13.31 -12.07
CA ILE A 256 30.11 11.89 -11.75
C ILE A 256 31.48 11.34 -12.10
N GLU A 257 32.31 11.09 -11.09
CA GLU A 257 33.64 10.51 -11.25
C GLU A 257 33.59 8.99 -11.48
N ASP A 258 32.55 8.32 -10.94
CA ASP A 258 32.39 6.88 -11.07
C ASP A 258 31.92 6.49 -12.49
N GLU A 259 32.77 5.78 -13.23
CA GLU A 259 32.48 5.31 -14.58
C GLU A 259 31.29 4.34 -14.66
N ARG A 260 30.99 3.59 -13.59
CA ARG A 260 29.82 2.71 -13.53
C ARG A 260 28.54 3.54 -13.45
N LEU A 261 28.50 4.56 -12.59
CA LEU A 261 27.36 5.48 -12.50
C LEU A 261 27.17 6.27 -13.79
N ASN A 262 28.24 6.78 -14.37
CA ASN A 262 28.16 7.51 -15.64
C ASN A 262 27.63 6.62 -16.78
N ARG A 263 28.01 5.33 -16.81
CA ARG A 263 27.42 4.37 -17.75
C ARG A 263 25.94 4.13 -17.48
N LEU A 264 25.56 3.90 -16.22
CA LEU A 264 24.16 3.74 -15.81
C LEU A 264 23.32 4.96 -16.21
N PHE A 265 23.78 6.18 -15.94
CA PHE A 265 22.97 7.37 -16.21
C PHE A 265 22.77 7.66 -17.70
N ARG A 266 23.60 7.07 -18.57
CA ARG A 266 23.47 7.12 -20.03
C ARG A 266 22.71 5.93 -20.61
N SER A 267 22.36 4.95 -19.78
CA SER A 267 21.70 3.72 -20.20
C SER A 267 20.17 3.87 -20.22
N ASN A 268 19.49 2.81 -20.64
CA ASN A 268 18.03 2.79 -20.75
C ASN A 268 17.34 2.37 -19.43
N GLU A 269 16.01 2.28 -19.46
CA GLU A 269 15.15 1.81 -18.38
C GLU A 269 15.60 0.45 -17.84
N ASN A 270 15.80 -0.55 -18.69
CA ASN A 270 16.11 -1.93 -18.29
C ASN A 270 17.41 -2.02 -17.50
N ASP A 271 18.42 -1.24 -17.90
CA ASP A 271 19.70 -1.17 -17.18
C ASP A 271 19.52 -0.55 -15.78
N PHE A 272 18.60 0.42 -15.63
CA PHE A 272 18.21 0.96 -14.33
C PHE A 272 17.43 -0.06 -13.49
N GLU A 273 16.51 -0.81 -14.09
CA GLU A 273 15.80 -1.88 -13.39
C GLU A 273 16.81 -2.92 -12.87
N ALA A 274 17.72 -3.39 -13.73
CA ALA A 274 18.78 -4.31 -13.37
C ALA A 274 19.69 -3.75 -12.26
N PHE A 275 20.00 -2.45 -12.29
CA PHE A 275 20.69 -1.80 -11.18
C PHE A 275 19.89 -1.92 -9.88
N LEU A 276 18.58 -1.69 -9.87
CA LEU A 276 17.78 -1.76 -8.65
C LEU A 276 17.62 -3.17 -8.06
N GLN A 277 17.92 -4.22 -8.83
CA GLN A 277 17.76 -5.61 -8.39
C GLN A 277 18.34 -5.87 -7.00
N GLY A 278 17.52 -6.53 -6.17
CA GLY A 278 17.87 -6.96 -4.83
C GLY A 278 17.34 -6.04 -3.71
N PRO A 279 17.81 -6.27 -2.48
CA PRO A 279 17.34 -5.60 -1.28
C PRO A 279 18.08 -4.28 -0.98
N TRP A 280 17.30 -3.34 -0.46
CA TRP A 280 17.69 -1.98 -0.08
C TRP A 280 17.16 -1.68 1.32
N LEU A 281 18.04 -1.32 2.25
CA LEU A 281 17.70 -0.99 3.63
C LEU A 281 17.43 0.50 3.76
N LYS A 282 16.29 0.86 4.34
CA LYS A 282 15.98 2.25 4.68
C LYS A 282 16.93 2.77 5.75
N THR A 283 17.57 3.90 5.49
CA THR A 283 18.52 4.56 6.41
C THR A 283 18.00 5.89 6.95
N SER A 284 16.94 6.42 6.35
CA SER A 284 16.27 7.65 6.80
C SER A 284 15.48 7.44 8.09
N GLN A 285 15.46 8.47 8.93
CA GLN A 285 14.70 8.50 10.18
C GLN A 285 13.26 8.97 9.93
N ASP A 286 12.33 8.43 10.70
CA ASP A 286 10.96 8.95 10.76
C ASP A 286 10.90 10.32 11.48
N ALA A 287 9.72 10.95 11.49
CA ALA A 287 9.50 12.23 12.16
C ALA A 287 9.76 12.20 13.68
N SER A 288 9.83 11.01 14.29
CA SER A 288 10.17 10.80 15.70
C SER A 288 11.67 10.61 15.95
N GLY A 289 12.49 10.67 14.89
CA GLY A 289 13.93 10.47 14.95
C GLY A 289 14.34 9.00 15.05
N ARG A 290 13.42 8.05 14.88
CA ARG A 290 13.72 6.61 14.90
C ARG A 290 13.99 6.14 13.48
N VAL A 291 15.03 5.32 13.31
CA VAL A 291 15.28 4.64 12.03
C VAL A 291 14.20 3.58 11.86
N SER A 292 13.33 3.78 10.87
CA SER A 292 12.39 2.75 10.45
C SER A 292 13.18 1.64 9.75
N HIS A 293 13.14 0.43 10.29
CA HIS A 293 13.82 -0.72 9.71
C HIS A 293 12.94 -1.29 8.60
N SER A 294 12.99 -0.63 7.44
CA SER A 294 12.28 -1.05 6.24
C SER A 294 13.26 -1.62 5.23
N VAL A 295 12.93 -2.76 4.61
CA VAL A 295 13.70 -3.32 3.49
C VAL A 295 12.82 -3.29 2.26
N LEU A 296 13.29 -2.61 1.22
CA LEU A 296 12.71 -2.69 -0.11
C LEU A 296 13.44 -3.75 -0.92
N TYR A 297 12.68 -4.55 -1.66
CA TYR A 297 13.22 -5.60 -2.50
C TYR A 297 12.69 -5.46 -3.91
N PHE A 298 13.59 -5.36 -4.89
CA PHE A 298 13.23 -5.26 -6.31
C PHE A 298 13.65 -6.53 -7.04
N GLN A 299 12.72 -7.12 -7.79
CA GLN A 299 13.00 -8.19 -8.75
C GLN A 299 12.45 -7.83 -10.14
N PRO A 300 13.28 -7.20 -10.98
CA PRO A 300 12.89 -6.85 -12.35
C PRO A 300 12.49 -8.05 -13.20
N GLU A 301 13.20 -9.19 -13.07
CA GLU A 301 12.95 -10.37 -13.91
C GLU A 301 11.57 -11.00 -13.66
N SER A 302 11.15 -11.08 -12.39
CA SER A 302 9.82 -11.55 -12.00
C SER A 302 8.76 -10.45 -12.00
N ARG A 303 9.12 -9.22 -12.38
CA ARG A 303 8.26 -8.03 -12.37
C ARG A 303 7.58 -7.84 -11.02
N PHE A 304 8.38 -7.76 -9.97
CA PHE A 304 7.91 -7.69 -8.59
C PHE A 304 8.73 -6.71 -7.75
N PHE A 305 8.09 -6.05 -6.80
CA PHE A 305 8.77 -5.39 -5.71
C PHE A 305 7.95 -5.42 -4.43
N ALA A 306 8.63 -5.36 -3.29
CA ALA A 306 7.99 -5.41 -1.98
C ALA A 306 8.69 -4.51 -0.96
N ASN A 307 7.94 -4.08 0.04
CA ASN A 307 8.46 -3.45 1.25
C ASN A 307 8.16 -4.32 2.46
N TYR A 308 9.17 -4.51 3.28
CA TYR A 308 9.10 -5.24 4.54
C TYR A 308 9.40 -4.25 5.67
N SER A 309 8.43 -3.98 6.54
CA SER A 309 8.57 -3.04 7.65
C SER A 309 7.93 -3.60 8.91
N GLY A 310 8.77 -4.03 9.87
CA GLY A 310 8.29 -4.70 11.08
C GLY A 310 7.54 -5.98 10.74
N ASP A 311 6.24 -6.02 11.05
CA ASP A 311 5.34 -7.14 10.76
C ASP A 311 4.48 -6.92 9.51
N VAL A 312 4.69 -5.80 8.80
CA VAL A 312 3.95 -5.45 7.59
C VAL A 312 4.78 -5.81 6.35
N GLN A 313 4.13 -6.51 5.43
CA GLN A 313 4.66 -6.83 4.11
C GLN A 313 3.69 -6.32 3.06
N GLU A 314 4.18 -5.47 2.17
CA GLU A 314 3.41 -4.94 1.07
C GLU A 314 4.05 -5.37 -0.25
N GLU A 315 3.27 -6.01 -1.11
CA GLU A 315 3.73 -6.62 -2.35
C GLU A 315 3.04 -6.02 -3.57
N TYR A 316 3.82 -5.74 -4.61
CA TYR A 316 3.34 -5.13 -5.84
C TYR A 316 3.92 -5.81 -7.07
N ILE A 317 3.05 -6.05 -8.06
CA ILE A 317 3.41 -6.40 -9.41
C ILE A 317 3.98 -5.16 -10.10
N TRP A 318 5.22 -5.25 -10.58
CA TRP A 318 5.90 -4.19 -11.33
C TRP A 318 5.35 -4.12 -12.76
N GLN A 319 4.45 -3.17 -12.99
CA GLN A 319 3.78 -3.02 -14.29
C GLN A 319 4.67 -2.29 -15.31
N ALA A 320 5.26 -1.16 -14.94
CA ALA A 320 6.02 -0.35 -15.88
C ALA A 320 7.15 0.46 -15.22
N SER A 321 8.10 0.91 -16.05
CA SER A 321 9.18 1.82 -15.68
C SER A 321 9.33 2.92 -16.72
N ASN A 322 9.67 4.13 -16.28
CA ASN A 322 9.91 5.26 -17.16
C ASN A 322 11.13 6.05 -16.69
N ARG A 323 12.00 6.48 -17.61
CA ARG A 323 13.09 7.41 -17.31
C ARG A 323 12.58 8.85 -17.33
N THR A 324 12.73 9.54 -16.21
CA THR A 324 12.33 10.96 -16.09
C THR A 324 13.53 11.89 -16.14
N ASN A 325 14.63 11.56 -15.46
CA ASN A 325 15.88 12.34 -15.43
C ASN A 325 17.11 11.42 -15.55
N TYR A 326 18.30 11.99 -15.74
CA TYR A 326 19.55 11.23 -15.95
C TYR A 326 19.84 10.19 -14.85
N ASN A 327 19.43 10.42 -13.60
CA ASN A 327 19.62 9.51 -12.47
C ASN A 327 18.30 9.01 -11.87
N GLN A 328 17.15 9.21 -12.53
CA GLN A 328 15.85 8.92 -11.96
C GLN A 328 15.09 7.85 -12.77
N LEU A 329 14.48 6.91 -12.07
CA LEU A 329 13.57 5.91 -12.61
C LEU A 329 12.23 6.02 -11.91
N TYR A 330 11.15 6.05 -12.68
CA TYR A 330 9.79 6.04 -12.16
C TYR A 330 9.16 4.66 -12.36
N ILE A 331 8.80 4.00 -11.27
CA ILE A 331 8.18 2.66 -11.25
C ILE A 331 6.70 2.77 -10.94
N ILE A 332 5.91 1.97 -11.64
CA ILE A 332 4.48 1.80 -11.41
C ILE A 332 4.23 0.34 -11.03
N GLY A 333 3.62 0.14 -9.87
CA GLY A 333 3.16 -1.16 -9.41
C GLY A 333 1.67 -1.18 -9.10
N ALA A 334 1.10 -2.38 -9.15
CA ALA A 334 -0.24 -2.66 -8.66
C ALA A 334 -0.14 -3.74 -7.58
N ASN A 335 -0.86 -3.59 -6.49
CA ASN A 335 -0.83 -4.56 -5.40
C ASN A 335 -1.34 -5.92 -5.91
N ASP A 336 -0.68 -7.00 -5.50
CA ASP A 336 -0.95 -8.33 -6.03
C ASP A 336 -2.34 -8.85 -5.58
N LEU A 337 -2.71 -8.57 -4.33
CA LEU A 337 -3.99 -8.96 -3.75
C LEU A 337 -5.11 -8.01 -4.20
N ILE A 338 -4.82 -6.72 -4.24
CA ILE A 338 -5.80 -5.66 -4.43
C ILE A 338 -5.41 -4.78 -5.62
N ARG A 339 -5.80 -5.19 -6.83
CA ARG A 339 -5.32 -4.57 -8.08
C ARG A 339 -5.62 -3.08 -8.25
N TYR A 340 -6.61 -2.53 -7.54
CA TYR A 340 -6.89 -1.09 -7.57
C TYR A 340 -5.91 -0.27 -6.72
N ILE A 341 -5.25 -0.87 -5.74
CA ILE A 341 -4.17 -0.23 -5.00
C ILE A 341 -2.95 -0.17 -5.90
N ARG A 342 -2.61 1.04 -6.34
CA ARG A 342 -1.43 1.31 -7.15
C ARG A 342 -0.36 1.94 -6.29
N LYS A 343 0.89 1.63 -6.61
CA LYS A 343 2.07 2.24 -5.99
C LYS A 343 2.91 2.88 -7.07
N GLN A 344 3.24 4.14 -6.88
CA GLN A 344 4.07 4.92 -7.79
C GLN A 344 5.32 5.35 -7.05
N LEU A 345 6.48 4.92 -7.53
CA LEU A 345 7.77 5.19 -6.90
C LEU A 345 8.62 6.05 -7.83
N SER A 346 9.06 7.20 -7.35
CA SER A 346 10.12 7.99 -7.97
C SER A 346 11.44 7.64 -7.30
N ILE A 347 12.33 6.97 -8.01
CA ILE A 347 13.60 6.49 -7.49
C ILE A 347 14.74 7.31 -8.08
N THR A 348 15.46 8.04 -7.24
CA THR A 348 16.63 8.83 -7.62
C THR A 348 17.91 8.14 -7.15
N VAL A 349 18.79 7.81 -8.08
CA VAL A 349 20.10 7.23 -7.76
C VAL A 349 21.05 8.33 -7.31
N ARG A 350 21.53 8.23 -6.06
CA ARG A 350 22.50 9.16 -5.47
C ARG A 350 23.91 8.71 -5.76
N ASP A 351 24.18 7.43 -5.51
CA ASP A 351 25.42 6.77 -5.85
C ASP A 351 25.18 5.26 -6.09
N ILE A 352 26.25 4.47 -6.21
CA ILE A 352 26.16 3.04 -6.54
C ILE A 352 25.50 2.20 -5.43
N HIS A 353 25.51 2.70 -4.20
CA HIS A 353 24.99 2.07 -3.00
C HIS A 353 23.79 2.79 -2.40
N ASN A 354 23.48 4.03 -2.78
CA ASN A 354 22.41 4.81 -2.18
C ASN A 354 21.39 5.30 -3.22
N ILE A 355 20.12 5.16 -2.88
CA ILE A 355 18.98 5.68 -3.63
C ILE A 355 18.04 6.44 -2.71
N HIS A 356 17.39 7.45 -3.27
CA HIS A 356 16.27 8.14 -2.64
C HIS A 356 14.97 7.70 -3.31
N ILE A 357 13.96 7.39 -2.51
CA ILE A 357 12.63 7.01 -3.01
C ILE A 357 11.64 8.06 -2.54
N TRP A 358 10.78 8.48 -3.46
CA TRP A 358 9.67 9.37 -3.19
C TRP A 358 8.36 8.77 -3.72
N THR A 359 7.30 8.90 -2.94
CA THR A 359 5.94 8.44 -3.23
C THR A 359 4.99 9.63 -3.24
N SER A 360 3.93 9.56 -4.04
CA SER A 360 2.93 10.63 -4.14
C SER A 360 1.99 10.71 -2.94
N ASP A 361 1.80 9.61 -2.21
CA ASP A 361 1.02 9.56 -0.98
C ASP A 361 1.90 10.01 0.21
N ILE A 362 1.46 11.08 0.88
CA ILE A 362 2.16 11.70 2.01
C ILE A 362 2.14 10.85 3.28
N ASN A 363 1.16 9.95 3.40
CA ASN A 363 1.06 9.04 4.54
C ASN A 363 1.89 7.76 4.30
N ASP A 364 2.49 7.62 3.12
CA ASP A 364 3.25 6.45 2.74
C ASP A 364 4.63 6.44 3.42
N THR A 365 4.96 5.30 4.04
CA THR A 365 6.22 5.12 4.77
C THR A 365 7.38 4.73 3.86
N TRP A 366 7.15 4.60 2.55
CA TRP A 366 8.16 4.20 1.57
C TRP A 366 9.11 5.33 1.16
N SER A 367 8.73 6.59 1.37
CA SER A 367 9.59 7.72 1.05
C SER A 367 10.81 7.78 1.97
N GLY A 368 12.01 8.01 1.42
CA GLY A 368 13.24 8.18 2.18
C GLY A 368 14.52 7.72 1.47
N GLU A 369 15.62 7.77 2.20
CA GLU A 369 16.93 7.26 1.76
C GLU A 369 17.07 5.77 2.04
N TYR A 370 17.64 5.05 1.08
CA TYR A 370 17.88 3.62 1.11
C TYR A 370 19.30 3.28 0.67
N GLN A 371 19.90 2.30 1.34
CA GLN A 371 21.23 1.79 1.05
C GLN A 371 21.16 0.33 0.59
N ARG A 372 21.86 -0.01 -0.48
CA ARG A 372 21.96 -1.37 -1.00
C ARG A 372 22.60 -2.27 0.06
N ILE A 373 21.93 -3.36 0.38
CA ILE A 373 22.50 -4.36 1.27
C ILE A 373 23.58 -5.12 0.47
N SER A 374 24.80 -5.19 0.97
CA SER A 374 25.89 -5.92 0.30
C SER A 374 25.62 -7.42 0.27
N GLY A 375 26.15 -8.15 -0.71
CA GLY A 375 25.94 -9.60 -0.85
C GLY A 375 26.26 -10.41 0.42
N ASP A 376 27.27 -9.99 1.18
CA ASP A 376 27.63 -10.60 2.46
C ASP A 376 26.52 -10.46 3.50
N VAL A 377 25.87 -9.30 3.56
CA VAL A 377 24.75 -9.03 4.48
C VAL A 377 23.45 -9.62 3.93
N GLN A 378 23.26 -9.63 2.60
CA GLN A 378 22.15 -10.35 1.97
C GLN A 378 22.24 -11.83 2.27
N SER A 379 23.42 -12.46 2.27
CA SER A 379 23.55 -13.89 2.61
C SER A 379 23.11 -14.22 4.05
N ILE A 380 23.07 -13.21 4.92
CA ILE A 380 22.59 -13.32 6.31
C ILE A 380 21.06 -13.21 6.38
N PHE A 381 20.44 -12.37 5.54
CA PHE A 381 18.97 -12.12 5.54
C PHE A 381 18.19 -12.95 4.50
N PHE A 382 18.84 -13.26 3.40
CA PHE A 382 18.39 -14.00 2.22
C PHE A 382 19.53 -14.94 1.79
N PRO A 383 19.86 -15.98 2.58
CA PRO A 383 20.75 -17.02 2.08
C PRO A 383 20.17 -17.49 0.76
N GLU A 384 20.96 -17.41 -0.32
CA GLU A 384 20.52 -17.78 -1.67
C GLU A 384 19.65 -19.02 -1.59
N SER A 385 18.41 -18.94 -2.10
CA SER A 385 17.61 -20.11 -2.42
C SER A 385 18.34 -20.88 -3.50
N ARG A 386 19.37 -21.60 -3.09
CA ARG A 386 19.92 -22.72 -3.83
C ARG A 386 18.82 -23.75 -3.80
N THR A 387 18.16 -23.89 -4.95
CA THR A 387 17.75 -25.17 -5.52
C THR A 387 17.01 -26.03 -4.53
N SER A 388 15.66 -26.03 -4.57
CA SER A 388 14.80 -27.12 -4.08
C SER A 388 15.55 -28.08 -3.17
N GLN A 389 15.85 -27.63 -1.94
CA GLN A 389 16.62 -28.46 -1.03
C GLN A 389 15.70 -29.62 -0.71
N GLU A 390 16.04 -30.79 -1.24
CA GLU A 390 15.40 -32.03 -0.86
C GLU A 390 15.40 -32.06 0.67
N LEU A 391 14.20 -32.10 1.24
CA LEU A 391 14.06 -32.37 2.66
C LEU A 391 14.77 -33.70 2.91
N PRO A 392 15.46 -33.85 4.05
CA PRO A 392 16.24 -35.06 4.32
C PRO A 392 15.38 -36.33 4.37
N PHE A 393 14.05 -36.19 4.44
CA PHE A 393 13.08 -37.27 4.46
C PHE A 393 11.72 -36.75 3.96
N HIS A 394 10.86 -37.69 3.56
CA HIS A 394 9.43 -37.46 3.34
C HIS A 394 8.65 -38.07 4.51
N LEU A 395 7.63 -37.37 5.00
CA LEU A 395 6.71 -37.95 5.97
C LEU A 395 5.69 -38.81 5.23
N SER A 396 5.63 -40.10 5.56
CA SER A 396 4.64 -41.01 5.00
C SER A 396 4.22 -42.07 6.03
N GLY A 397 2.96 -42.49 5.97
CA GLY A 397 2.43 -43.53 6.83
C GLY A 397 1.95 -43.03 8.20
N VAL A 398 1.78 -43.97 9.14
CA VAL A 398 1.08 -43.74 10.42
C VAL A 398 2.07 -43.53 11.56
N PHE A 399 1.97 -42.37 12.21
CA PHE A 399 2.73 -41.98 13.38
C PHE A 399 1.79 -41.93 14.59
N THR A 400 2.12 -42.62 15.69
CA THR A 400 1.26 -42.70 16.90
C THR A 400 2.03 -42.25 18.13
N ASN A 401 1.37 -41.53 19.05
CA ASN A 401 1.96 -41.15 20.33
C ASN A 401 1.49 -42.04 21.49
N GLU A 402 2.10 -41.87 22.67
CA GLU A 402 1.74 -42.63 23.88
C GLU A 402 0.30 -42.40 24.37
N SER A 403 -0.30 -41.27 23.98
CA SER A 403 -1.68 -40.91 24.31
C SER A 403 -2.71 -41.53 23.35
N GLY A 404 -2.27 -42.30 22.35
CA GLY A 404 -3.15 -42.93 21.36
C GLY A 404 -3.58 -42.02 20.22
N VAL A 405 -3.05 -40.79 20.14
CA VAL A 405 -3.26 -39.89 18.99
C VAL A 405 -2.42 -40.38 17.83
N SER A 406 -3.01 -40.45 16.64
CA SER A 406 -2.31 -40.86 15.42
C SER A 406 -2.39 -39.81 14.32
N VAL A 407 -1.29 -39.60 13.60
CA VAL A 407 -1.20 -38.77 12.40
C VAL A 407 -0.79 -39.65 11.23
N VAL A 408 -1.58 -39.64 10.17
CA VAL A 408 -1.30 -40.32 8.91
C VAL A 408 -0.83 -39.28 7.91
N PHE A 409 0.39 -39.40 7.41
CA PHE A 409 0.92 -38.53 6.36
C PHE A 409 0.82 -39.23 4.99
N ASP A 410 0.23 -38.52 4.02
CA ASP A 410 0.12 -38.90 2.62
C ASP A 410 0.23 -37.63 1.76
N GLU A 411 1.47 -37.30 1.36
CA GLU A 411 1.83 -35.99 0.80
C GLU A 411 0.87 -35.52 -0.32
N PRO A 412 0.37 -34.27 -0.28
CA PRO A 412 0.63 -33.17 0.68
C PRO A 412 -0.37 -33.12 1.85
N ARG A 413 -1.08 -34.20 2.13
CA ARG A 413 -2.20 -34.25 3.08
C ARG A 413 -1.83 -35.01 4.35
N PHE A 414 -2.59 -34.74 5.41
CA PHE A 414 -2.55 -35.54 6.62
C PHE A 414 -3.96 -35.85 7.13
N GLN A 415 -4.05 -36.95 7.87
CA GLN A 415 -5.22 -37.29 8.70
C GLN A 415 -4.78 -37.32 10.15
N TYR A 416 -5.52 -36.64 11.02
CA TYR A 416 -5.25 -36.55 12.45
C TYR A 416 -6.40 -37.19 13.21
N ARG A 417 -6.09 -38.14 14.09
CA ARG A 417 -7.08 -38.87 14.86
C ARG A 417 -6.76 -38.76 16.35
N ASP A 418 -7.70 -38.21 17.10
CA ASP A 418 -7.70 -38.09 18.55
C ASP A 418 -9.02 -38.62 19.14
N ASP A 419 -9.22 -38.47 20.45
CA ASP A 419 -10.46 -38.85 21.14
C ASP A 419 -11.71 -38.07 20.64
N GLY A 420 -11.51 -36.95 19.97
CA GLY A 420 -12.54 -36.07 19.41
C GLY A 420 -12.97 -36.45 17.99
N GLY A 421 -12.30 -37.41 17.35
CA GLY A 421 -12.63 -37.92 16.01
C GLY A 421 -11.49 -37.80 15.01
N GLU A 422 -11.82 -37.87 13.73
CA GLU A 422 -10.87 -37.76 12.63
C GLU A 422 -10.99 -36.40 11.96
N ARG A 423 -9.85 -35.73 11.76
CA ARG A 423 -9.73 -34.43 11.10
C ARG A 423 -8.70 -34.51 9.99
N ASN A 424 -8.91 -33.75 8.92
CA ASN A 424 -8.07 -33.79 7.73
C ASN A 424 -7.46 -32.42 7.45
N GLY A 425 -6.36 -32.40 6.70
CA GLY A 425 -5.70 -31.16 6.36
C GLY A 425 -4.55 -31.30 5.37
N GLY A 426 -3.90 -30.18 5.09
CA GLY A 426 -2.64 -30.12 4.36
C GLY A 426 -1.48 -29.87 5.30
N TYR A 427 -0.30 -30.39 4.98
CA TYR A 427 0.91 -30.08 5.74
C TYR A 427 2.01 -29.52 4.85
N ALA A 428 2.91 -28.76 5.46
CA ALA A 428 4.13 -28.26 4.83
C ALA A 428 5.34 -28.51 5.73
N LEU A 429 6.47 -28.83 5.10
CA LEU A 429 7.78 -28.95 5.74
C LEU A 429 8.71 -27.91 5.13
N TYR A 430 9.33 -27.10 5.98
CA TYR A 430 10.28 -26.09 5.53
C TYR A 430 11.26 -25.75 6.63
N TYR A 431 12.39 -25.15 6.25
CA TYR A 431 13.36 -24.69 7.24
C TYR A 431 13.13 -23.22 7.60
N SER A 432 13.22 -22.90 8.88
CA SER A 432 13.19 -21.53 9.41
C SER A 432 14.51 -21.18 10.10
N GLY A 433 14.99 -19.95 9.91
CA GLY A 433 16.26 -19.45 10.43
C GLY A 433 17.44 -19.59 9.48
N ALA A 434 18.54 -18.88 9.77
CA ALA A 434 19.76 -18.86 8.97
C ALA A 434 20.97 -19.46 9.72
N GLY A 435 21.91 -20.05 8.97
CA GLY A 435 23.16 -20.59 9.52
C GLY A 435 22.95 -21.78 10.47
N TYR A 436 23.64 -21.78 11.61
CA TYR A 436 23.61 -22.88 12.60
C TYR A 436 22.32 -22.94 13.44
N ASN A 437 21.44 -21.92 13.35
CA ASN A 437 20.15 -21.87 14.06
C ASN A 437 18.97 -22.29 13.14
N ARG A 438 19.23 -23.21 12.22
CA ARG A 438 18.23 -23.71 11.28
C ARG A 438 17.33 -24.73 11.98
N ASN A 439 16.05 -24.44 12.07
CA ASN A 439 15.03 -25.36 12.58
C ASN A 439 14.21 -25.92 11.42
N LEU A 440 13.95 -27.22 11.42
CA LEU A 440 12.96 -27.81 10.52
C LEU A 440 11.57 -27.58 11.13
N ILE A 441 10.66 -27.05 10.33
CA ILE A 441 9.31 -26.67 10.74
C ILE A 441 8.31 -27.56 10.04
N LEU A 442 7.37 -28.11 10.82
CA LEU A 442 6.17 -28.78 10.35
C LEU A 442 4.97 -27.88 10.63
N GLU A 443 4.24 -27.53 9.58
CA GLU A 443 3.01 -26.78 9.67
C GLU A 443 1.84 -27.66 9.24
N LEU A 444 0.85 -27.82 10.13
CA LEU A 444 -0.39 -28.55 9.89
C LEU A 444 -1.54 -27.55 9.77
N VAL A 445 -2.24 -27.60 8.65
CA VAL A 445 -3.42 -26.78 8.37
C VAL A 445 -4.63 -27.69 8.30
N PHE A 446 -5.48 -27.65 9.33
CA PHE A 446 -6.73 -28.41 9.41
C PHE A 446 -7.78 -27.72 8.55
N LEU A 447 -8.48 -28.53 7.74
CA LEU A 447 -9.47 -28.06 6.78
C LEU A 447 -10.84 -28.64 7.13
N SER A 448 -11.87 -27.81 6.97
CA SER A 448 -13.27 -28.26 7.02
C SER A 448 -13.62 -29.09 5.78
N ASP A 449 -14.78 -29.76 5.80
CA ASP A 449 -15.32 -30.46 4.63
C ASP A 449 -15.53 -29.54 3.42
N ALA A 450 -15.66 -28.23 3.64
CA ALA A 450 -15.77 -27.20 2.59
C ALA A 450 -14.41 -26.67 2.10
N GLY A 451 -13.30 -27.16 2.65
CA GLY A 451 -11.94 -26.72 2.30
C GLY A 451 -11.51 -25.40 2.96
N LEU A 452 -12.22 -24.93 3.98
CA LEU A 452 -11.86 -23.73 4.74
C LEU A 452 -10.88 -24.08 5.86
N ILE A 453 -9.96 -23.17 6.18
CA ILE A 453 -8.99 -23.35 7.26
C ILE A 453 -9.72 -23.22 8.61
N GLU A 454 -9.69 -24.28 9.42
CA GLU A 454 -10.27 -24.29 10.76
C GLU A 454 -9.21 -24.05 11.84
N GLU A 455 -8.03 -24.65 11.68
CA GLU A 455 -6.98 -24.61 12.69
C GLU A 455 -5.61 -24.70 12.01
N ARG A 456 -4.62 -24.02 12.60
CA ARG A 456 -3.22 -24.11 12.19
C ARG A 456 -2.37 -24.46 13.39
N ARG A 457 -1.52 -25.48 13.24
CA ARG A 457 -0.53 -25.87 14.25
C ARG A 457 0.85 -25.86 13.65
N VAL A 458 1.79 -25.23 14.34
CA VAL A 458 3.17 -25.09 13.89
C VAL A 458 4.09 -25.72 14.91
N TYR A 459 5.01 -26.55 14.42
CA TYR A 459 5.95 -27.29 15.24
C TYR A 459 7.37 -27.12 14.71
N LYS A 460 8.33 -26.99 15.62
CA LYS A 460 9.70 -27.40 15.32
C LYS A 460 9.73 -28.93 15.34
N LEU A 461 10.25 -29.52 14.27
CA LEU A 461 10.36 -30.96 14.06
C LEU A 461 11.81 -31.42 14.17
N ASP A 462 12.07 -32.34 15.09
CA ASP A 462 13.28 -33.16 15.09
C ASP A 462 12.91 -34.61 14.69
N TYR A 463 13.60 -35.15 13.69
CA TYR A 463 13.34 -36.48 13.11
C TYR A 463 14.50 -37.43 13.42
N LEU A 464 14.19 -38.62 13.90
CA LEU A 464 15.14 -39.70 14.15
C LEU A 464 14.67 -40.96 13.42
N GLU A 465 15.60 -41.63 12.73
CA GLU A 465 15.36 -42.95 12.13
C GLU A 465 16.38 -43.95 12.68
N GLU A 466 15.89 -45.04 13.25
CA GLU A 466 16.69 -46.16 13.74
C GLU A 466 16.36 -47.40 12.91
N GLN A 467 17.37 -47.96 12.25
CA GLN A 467 17.26 -49.24 11.56
C GLN A 467 17.74 -50.37 12.47
N ARG A 468 16.87 -51.35 12.68
CA ARG A 468 17.14 -52.64 13.35
C ARG A 468 17.09 -53.77 12.32
N GLU A 469 17.54 -54.97 12.68
CA GLU A 469 17.66 -56.10 11.75
C GLU A 469 16.36 -56.43 10.98
N GLN A 470 15.19 -56.15 11.55
CA GLN A 470 13.87 -56.44 10.94
C GLN A 470 12.88 -55.27 11.02
N GLU A 471 13.30 -54.11 11.51
CA GLU A 471 12.41 -52.98 11.77
C GLU A 471 13.08 -51.65 11.45
N ILE A 472 12.31 -50.70 10.91
CA ILE A 472 12.68 -49.29 10.82
C ILE A 472 11.77 -48.53 11.79
N ILE A 473 12.37 -47.87 12.78
CA ILE A 473 11.66 -47.05 13.75
C ILE A 473 11.92 -45.59 13.40
N ARG A 474 10.86 -44.82 13.15
CA ARG A 474 10.92 -43.38 12.89
C ARG A 474 10.24 -42.64 14.03
N THR A 475 10.93 -41.67 14.60
CA THR A 475 10.45 -40.87 15.73
C THR A 475 10.41 -39.40 15.36
N LEU A 476 9.26 -38.76 15.59
CA LEU A 476 9.06 -37.32 15.44
C LEU A 476 8.98 -36.68 16.82
N TYR A 477 9.85 -35.71 17.09
CA TYR A 477 9.73 -34.83 18.24
C TYR A 477 9.20 -33.48 17.75
N LEU A 478 7.98 -33.14 18.16
CA LEU A 478 7.28 -31.92 17.78
C LEU A 478 7.25 -30.94 18.95
N ILE A 479 7.95 -29.81 18.83
CA ILE A 479 7.89 -28.74 19.82
C ILE A 479 6.90 -27.69 19.29
N PRO A 480 5.76 -27.44 19.96
CA PRO A 480 4.79 -26.44 19.52
C PRO A 480 5.40 -25.03 19.61
N GLY A 481 4.98 -24.15 18.72
CA GLY A 481 5.42 -22.76 18.73
C GLY A 481 4.88 -21.93 17.59
N ARG A 482 5.51 -20.78 17.38
CA ARG A 482 5.13 -19.81 16.34
C ARG A 482 6.35 -19.42 15.52
N VAL A 483 6.15 -19.19 14.23
CA VAL A 483 7.18 -18.67 13.33
C VAL A 483 6.94 -17.19 13.12
N GLY A 484 7.96 -16.37 13.39
CA GLY A 484 7.95 -14.93 13.12
C GLY A 484 9.22 -14.49 12.42
N VAL A 485 9.37 -13.17 12.22
CA VAL A 485 10.51 -12.57 11.48
C VAL A 485 11.88 -12.91 12.10
N ARG A 486 11.92 -13.23 13.40
CA ARG A 486 13.15 -13.65 14.12
C ARG A 486 13.38 -15.16 14.15
N GLY A 487 12.53 -15.94 13.48
CA GLY A 487 12.58 -17.41 13.48
C GLY A 487 11.49 -18.06 14.33
N PHE A 488 11.69 -19.33 14.67
CA PHE A 488 10.77 -20.12 15.48
C PHE A 488 10.91 -19.77 16.98
N VAL A 489 9.78 -19.52 17.63
CA VAL A 489 9.66 -19.29 19.08
C VAL A 489 8.82 -20.45 19.65
N PRO A 490 9.38 -21.29 20.53
CA PRO A 490 8.62 -22.37 21.15
C PRO A 490 7.56 -21.80 22.10
N ASP A 491 6.42 -22.47 22.17
CA ASP A 491 5.44 -22.26 23.22
C ASP A 491 5.91 -22.94 24.52
N ASP A 492 5.35 -22.58 25.69
CA ASP A 492 5.69 -23.18 26.99
C ASP A 492 5.15 -24.62 27.15
N GLU A 493 4.46 -25.14 26.13
CA GLU A 493 4.01 -26.51 26.03
C GLU A 493 5.19 -27.37 25.56
N GLY A 494 5.53 -28.44 26.31
CA GLY A 494 6.67 -29.30 26.02
C GLY A 494 6.59 -30.00 24.65
N PHE A 495 7.50 -30.93 24.37
CA PHE A 495 7.48 -31.66 23.11
C PHE A 495 6.44 -32.78 23.09
N ILE A 496 5.96 -33.10 21.88
CA ILE A 496 5.08 -34.25 21.60
C ILE A 496 5.90 -35.25 20.78
N GLN A 497 5.92 -36.51 21.20
CA GLN A 497 6.62 -37.58 20.50
C GLN A 497 5.63 -38.45 19.73
N TYR A 498 5.91 -38.72 18.46
CA TYR A 498 5.21 -39.73 17.66
C TYR A 498 6.18 -40.77 17.13
N GLU A 499 5.73 -42.01 17.01
CA GLU A 499 6.51 -43.13 16.50
C GLU A 499 5.80 -43.87 15.38
N GLN A 500 6.59 -44.31 14.40
CA GLN A 500 6.21 -45.22 13.34
C GLN A 500 7.17 -46.41 13.36
N ILE A 501 6.62 -47.63 13.30
CA ILE A 501 7.40 -48.87 13.24
C ILE A 501 7.02 -49.57 11.92
N GLU A 502 8.01 -49.77 11.06
CA GLU A 502 7.88 -50.49 9.79
C GLU A 502 8.65 -51.82 9.89
N THR A 503 7.99 -52.95 9.62
CA THR A 503 8.64 -54.28 9.63
C THR A 503 9.16 -54.62 8.24
N ILE A 504 10.45 -54.95 8.13
CA ILE A 504 11.09 -55.37 6.87
C ILE A 504 10.89 -56.89 6.72
N ASP A 505 9.99 -57.31 5.83
CA ASP A 505 9.73 -58.73 5.58
C ASP A 505 10.84 -59.32 4.70
N THR A 506 11.80 -60.05 5.30
CA THR A 506 12.95 -60.64 4.60
C THR A 506 12.61 -61.99 3.95
N ALA A 507 11.54 -62.04 3.17
CA ALA A 507 11.01 -63.28 2.59
C ALA A 507 10.68 -63.14 1.10
N GLN A 508 11.57 -62.58 0.28
CA GLN A 508 11.37 -62.65 -1.18
C GLN A 508 12.61 -62.48 -2.09
N ASP A 509 13.82 -62.83 -1.65
CA ASP A 509 15.03 -62.77 -2.52
C ASP A 509 15.80 -64.11 -2.69
N GLU A 510 15.27 -65.25 -2.23
CA GLU A 510 15.87 -66.58 -2.44
C GLU A 510 15.12 -67.47 -3.47
N ALA A 511 14.26 -66.90 -4.33
CA ALA A 511 13.45 -67.68 -5.29
C ALA A 511 13.74 -67.43 -6.78
N GLU A 512 14.82 -66.74 -7.15
CA GLU A 512 15.28 -66.64 -8.55
C GLU A 512 16.73 -67.08 -8.71
N GLY A 513 16.93 -68.38 -8.49
CA GLY A 513 18.15 -69.07 -8.87
C GLY A 513 17.86 -70.51 -9.22
N GLU A 514 17.22 -70.79 -10.37
CA GLU A 514 17.41 -72.02 -11.15
C GLU A 514 16.54 -72.06 -12.43
N SER A 515 17.20 -72.11 -13.60
CA SER A 515 16.77 -72.43 -14.99
C SER A 515 17.05 -71.23 -15.93
N ASP A 516 18.03 -71.24 -16.83
CA ASP A 516 18.31 -72.27 -17.81
C ASP A 516 19.79 -72.31 -18.21
N THR A 517 20.34 -73.53 -18.24
CA THR A 517 21.45 -73.91 -19.11
C THR A 517 20.93 -74.98 -20.07
N ASN A 518 20.81 -74.67 -21.36
CA ASN A 518 21.53 -75.39 -22.43
C ASN A 518 21.02 -75.10 -23.86
N ALA A 519 22.02 -74.92 -24.74
CA ALA A 519 22.07 -75.22 -26.17
C ALA A 519 21.17 -74.38 -27.11
N VAL A 520 21.67 -73.85 -28.23
CA VAL A 520 22.21 -74.60 -29.38
C VAL A 520 23.13 -73.71 -30.24
N ASN A 521 24.21 -74.34 -30.74
CA ASN A 521 25.17 -73.89 -31.76
C ASN A 521 24.56 -73.76 -33.17
N GLU A 522 25.38 -73.23 -34.11
CA GLU A 522 25.21 -73.09 -35.57
C GLU A 522 24.77 -71.66 -35.95
N GLU A 523 25.49 -70.86 -36.74
CA GLU A 523 26.63 -71.06 -37.66
C GLU A 523 27.43 -69.75 -37.78
#